data_AF-A0A1H8EGE5-F1
#
_entry.id   AF-A0A1H8EGE5-F1
#
_cell.length_a   1.000
_cell.length_b   1.000
_cell.length_c   1.000
_cell.angle_alpha   90.00
_cell.angle_beta   90.00
_cell.angle_gamma   90.00
#
_symmetry.space_group_name_H-M   'P 1'
#
loop_
_entity.id
_entity.type
_entity.pdbx_description
1 polymer ?
#
loop_
_entity_poly.entity_id
_entity_poly.type
_entity_poly.pdbx_seq_one_letter_code
_entity_poly.pdbx_strand_id
1 'polypeptide(L)'
;MHQVCADVLTHRHAGAQRCALTGEFIAAYAELNHLLARTKGTLPGAVWAECGSELERCTALYRSAWARFVAFVPDDYPHGVDTAPPSTLGPETTEAFRSAANGLRAVLAVLRREARRLGCESWTR
;
A
#
# COMPACT_ATOMS: atom_id res chain seq x y z
N MET A 1 25.86 18.17 -17.68
CA MET A 1 25.81 16.70 -17.71
C MET A 1 25.51 16.06 -16.35
N HIS A 2 25.95 16.65 -15.22
CA HIS A 2 25.68 16.11 -13.87
C HIS A 2 24.21 16.14 -13.43
N GLN A 3 23.43 17.16 -13.81
CA GLN A 3 22.02 17.30 -13.43
C GLN A 3 21.14 16.16 -13.98
N VAL A 4 21.33 15.82 -15.26
CA VAL A 4 20.53 14.81 -15.97
C VAL A 4 20.71 13.41 -15.37
N CYS A 5 21.92 13.06 -14.89
CA CYS A 5 22.14 11.78 -14.22
C CYS A 5 21.46 11.68 -12.86
N ALA A 6 21.46 12.78 -12.08
CA ALA A 6 20.82 12.80 -10.76
C ALA A 6 19.29 12.66 -10.88
N ASP A 7 18.69 13.33 -11.87
CA ASP A 7 17.26 13.26 -12.13
C ASP A 7 16.86 11.84 -12.57
N VAL A 8 17.57 11.24 -13.54
CA VAL A 8 17.32 9.86 -14.00
C VAL A 8 17.40 8.83 -12.85
N LEU A 9 18.40 8.95 -11.97
CA LEU A 9 18.53 8.06 -10.82
C LEU A 9 17.38 8.23 -9.84
N THR A 10 17.00 9.47 -9.50
CA THR A 10 15.89 9.76 -8.59
C THR A 10 14.56 9.21 -9.12
N HIS A 11 14.33 9.29 -10.43
CA HIS A 11 13.11 8.79 -11.06
C HIS A 11 13.01 7.25 -11.07
N ARG A 12 14.10 6.55 -11.37
CA ARG A 12 14.15 5.08 -11.28
C ARG A 12 13.84 4.56 -9.88
N HIS A 13 14.39 5.21 -8.86
CA HIS A 13 14.14 4.85 -7.46
C HIS A 13 12.67 5.05 -7.09
N ALA A 14 12.02 6.11 -7.59
CA ALA A 14 10.60 6.34 -7.35
C ALA A 14 9.70 5.26 -7.97
N GLY A 15 10.04 4.73 -9.15
CA GLY A 15 9.34 3.61 -9.79
C GLY A 15 9.46 2.31 -8.99
N ALA A 16 10.68 1.90 -8.66
CA ALA A 16 10.95 0.72 -7.83
C ALA A 16 10.28 0.83 -6.46
N GLN A 17 10.30 2.02 -5.85
CA GLN A 17 9.65 2.29 -4.58
C GLN A 17 8.13 2.11 -4.66
N ARG A 18 7.47 2.63 -5.71
CA ARG A 18 6.02 2.44 -5.89
C ARG A 18 5.67 0.97 -6.08
N CYS A 19 6.43 0.22 -6.87
CA CYS A 19 6.23 -1.23 -7.01
C CYS A 19 6.35 -1.97 -5.68
N ALA A 20 7.36 -1.65 -4.88
CA ALA A 20 7.54 -2.22 -3.55
C ALA A 20 6.34 -1.88 -2.63
N LEU A 21 5.94 -0.60 -2.58
CA LEU A 21 4.79 -0.14 -1.79
C LEU A 21 3.47 -0.79 -2.22
N THR A 22 3.26 -1.00 -3.52
CA THR A 22 2.11 -1.74 -4.05
C THR A 22 2.13 -3.20 -3.59
N GLY A 23 3.28 -3.88 -3.68
CA GLY A 23 3.41 -5.26 -3.20
C GLY A 23 3.12 -5.38 -1.71
N GLU A 24 3.67 -4.47 -0.91
CA GLU A 24 3.43 -4.40 0.53
C GLU A 24 1.96 -4.13 0.87
N PHE A 25 1.32 -3.20 0.13
CA PHE A 25 -0.09 -2.90 0.29
C PHE A 25 -0.96 -4.14 0.03
N ILE A 26 -0.72 -4.86 -1.07
CA ILE A 26 -1.48 -6.06 -1.44
C ILE A 26 -1.32 -7.15 -0.37
N ALA A 27 -0.09 -7.40 0.08
CA ALA A 27 0.18 -8.41 1.11
C ALA A 27 -0.53 -8.06 2.44
N ALA A 28 -0.40 -6.81 2.90
CA ALA A 28 -1.03 -6.36 4.13
C ALA A 28 -2.56 -6.36 4.03
N TYR A 29 -3.11 -5.94 2.89
CA TYR A 29 -4.56 -5.96 2.61
C TYR A 29 -5.13 -7.38 2.67
N ALA A 30 -4.47 -8.33 2.00
CA ALA A 30 -4.93 -9.72 1.97
C ALA A 30 -4.96 -10.31 3.38
N GLU A 31 -3.90 -10.07 4.16
CA GLU A 31 -3.81 -10.58 5.53
C GLU A 31 -4.82 -9.94 6.48
N LEU A 32 -5.03 -8.62 6.38
CA LEU A 32 -6.06 -7.93 7.16
C LEU A 32 -7.43 -8.51 6.90
N ASN A 33 -7.81 -8.71 5.63
CA ASN A 33 -9.08 -9.33 5.28
C ASN A 33 -9.20 -10.76 5.83
N HIS A 34 -8.13 -11.54 5.74
CA HIS A 34 -8.09 -12.89 6.30
C HIS A 34 -8.36 -12.87 7.81
N LEU A 35 -7.64 -12.04 8.56
CA LEU A 35 -7.78 -11.95 10.02
C LEU A 35 -9.15 -11.39 10.42
N LEU A 36 -9.66 -10.35 9.74
CA LEU A 36 -10.99 -9.78 10.02
C LEU A 36 -12.11 -10.81 9.81
N ALA A 37 -11.99 -11.65 8.78
CA ALA A 37 -12.96 -12.73 8.53
C ALA A 37 -12.93 -13.78 9.64
N ARG A 38 -11.74 -14.19 10.08
CA ARG A 38 -11.57 -15.21 11.13
C ARG A 38 -12.00 -14.75 12.51
N THR A 39 -11.93 -13.45 12.75
CA THR A 39 -12.16 -12.85 14.07
C THR A 39 -13.52 -12.14 14.17
N LYS A 40 -14.35 -12.25 13.13
CA LYS A 40 -15.69 -11.69 13.09
C LYS A 40 -16.55 -12.28 14.22
N GLY A 41 -17.11 -11.40 15.04
CA GLY A 41 -17.95 -11.79 16.18
C GLY A 41 -17.17 -12.28 17.41
N THR A 42 -15.84 -12.39 17.34
CA THR A 42 -15.00 -12.77 18.49
C THR A 42 -14.16 -11.60 19.01
N LEU A 43 -13.78 -10.65 18.15
CA LEU A 43 -13.09 -9.44 18.58
C LEU A 43 -14.01 -8.45 19.29
N PRO A 44 -13.46 -7.62 20.19
CA PRO A 44 -14.16 -6.43 20.66
C PRO A 44 -14.65 -5.62 19.46
N GLY A 45 -15.94 -5.25 19.45
CA GLY A 45 -16.56 -4.57 18.31
C GLY A 45 -15.83 -3.28 17.91
N ALA A 46 -15.29 -2.54 18.87
CA ALA A 46 -14.50 -1.34 18.63
C ALA A 46 -13.22 -1.63 17.82
N VAL A 47 -12.48 -2.69 18.17
CA VAL A 47 -11.25 -3.07 17.46
C VAL A 47 -11.56 -3.55 16.04
N TRP A 48 -12.60 -4.38 15.90
CA TRP A 48 -13.01 -4.89 14.58
C TRP A 48 -13.44 -3.76 13.66
N ALA A 49 -14.25 -2.81 14.17
CA ALA A 49 -14.71 -1.65 13.43
C ALA A 49 -13.56 -0.71 13.04
N GLU A 50 -12.67 -0.37 13.98
CA GLU A 50 -11.50 0.47 13.70
C GLU A 50 -10.61 -0.16 12.63
N CYS A 51 -10.39 -1.48 12.72
CA CYS A 51 -9.58 -2.19 11.73
C CYS A 51 -10.23 -2.19 10.33
N GLY A 52 -11.55 -2.38 10.27
CA GLY A 52 -12.32 -2.31 9.03
C GLY A 52 -12.30 -0.91 8.41
N SER A 53 -12.54 0.13 9.20
CA SER A 53 -12.52 1.51 8.72
C SER A 53 -11.14 1.94 8.21
N GLU A 54 -10.06 1.54 8.89
CA GLU A 54 -8.71 1.88 8.45
C GLU A 54 -8.32 1.13 7.16
N LEU A 55 -8.76 -0.13 7.00
CA LEU A 55 -8.63 -0.89 5.76
C LEU A 55 -9.34 -0.19 4.59
N GLU A 56 -10.57 0.27 4.81
CA GLU A 56 -11.34 1.02 3.80
C GLU A 56 -10.66 2.34 3.43
N ARG A 57 -10.22 3.12 4.43
CA ARG A 57 -9.52 4.40 4.24
C ARG A 57 -8.24 4.21 3.42
N CYS A 58 -7.41 3.24 3.78
CA CYS A 58 -6.17 2.93 3.06
C CYS A 58 -6.43 2.45 1.63
N THR A 59 -7.49 1.66 1.43
CA THR A 59 -7.90 1.19 0.10
C THR A 59 -8.37 2.34 -0.79
N ALA A 60 -9.16 3.27 -0.24
CA ALA A 60 -9.58 4.47 -0.97
C ALA A 60 -8.38 5.34 -1.38
N LEU A 61 -7.45 5.56 -0.45
CA LEU A 61 -6.22 6.32 -0.69
C LEU A 61 -5.36 5.67 -1.78
N TYR A 62 -5.14 4.35 -1.68
CA TYR A 62 -4.40 3.60 -2.69
C TYR A 62 -5.08 3.66 -4.06
N ARG A 63 -6.39 3.44 -4.14
CA ARG A 63 -7.14 3.51 -5.41
C ARG A 63 -7.05 4.88 -6.05
N SER A 64 -7.17 5.94 -5.25
CA SER A 64 -7.01 7.32 -5.73
C SER A 64 -5.60 7.61 -6.23
N ALA A 65 -4.57 7.15 -5.51
CA ALA A 65 -3.17 7.26 -5.95
C ALA A 65 -2.90 6.46 -7.22
N TRP A 66 -3.44 5.25 -7.32
CA TRP A 66 -3.32 4.37 -8.49
C TRP A 66 -4.02 4.94 -9.72
N ALA A 67 -5.24 5.45 -9.59
CA ALA A 67 -5.97 6.08 -10.69
C ALA A 67 -5.19 7.28 -11.25
N ARG A 68 -4.61 8.11 -10.37
CA ARG A 68 -3.71 9.19 -10.80
C ARG A 68 -2.48 8.64 -11.51
N PHE A 69 -1.81 7.65 -10.92
CA PHE A 69 -0.63 7.03 -11.52
C PHE A 69 -0.91 6.50 -12.94
N VAL A 70 -1.96 5.71 -13.13
CA VAL A 70 -2.35 5.16 -14.44
C VAL A 70 -2.72 6.27 -15.44
N ALA A 71 -3.40 7.33 -15.01
CA ALA A 71 -3.77 8.43 -15.91
C ALA A 71 -2.57 9.19 -16.51
N PHE A 72 -1.40 9.13 -15.88
CA PHE A 72 -0.19 9.83 -16.30
C PHE A 72 0.91 8.89 -16.83
N VAL A 73 0.69 7.58 -16.79
CA VAL A 73 1.62 6.58 -17.32
C VAL A 73 1.03 6.05 -18.64
N PRO A 74 1.63 6.33 -19.81
CA PRO A 74 1.15 5.79 -21.07
C PRO A 74 1.23 4.26 -21.09
N ASP A 75 0.41 3.61 -21.91
CA ASP A 75 0.24 2.15 -22.03
C ASP A 75 1.54 1.36 -22.34
N ASP A 76 2.67 2.02 -22.61
CA ASP A 76 4.00 1.42 -22.87
C ASP A 76 4.78 1.00 -21.60
N TYR A 77 4.21 1.20 -20.40
CA TYR A 77 4.83 0.74 -19.16
C TYR A 77 5.08 -0.80 -19.05
N PRO A 78 4.44 -1.72 -19.80
CA PRO A 78 4.81 -3.13 -19.73
C PRO A 78 6.03 -3.50 -20.58
N HIS A 79 6.61 -2.58 -21.39
CA HIS A 79 7.68 -2.88 -22.34
C HIS A 79 9.10 -2.43 -21.93
N GLY A 80 9.32 -2.14 -20.65
CA GLY A 80 10.68 -2.08 -20.09
C GLY A 80 11.47 -0.82 -20.42
N VAL A 81 10.81 0.25 -20.85
CA VAL A 81 11.42 1.58 -20.77
C VAL A 81 10.98 2.18 -19.43
N ASP A 82 11.95 2.44 -18.55
CA ASP A 82 11.79 3.29 -17.36
C ASP A 82 11.45 4.74 -17.82
N THR A 83 10.36 4.94 -18.56
CA THR A 83 9.88 6.28 -18.87
C THR A 83 9.36 6.84 -17.55
N ALA A 84 10.16 7.76 -17.01
CA ALA A 84 9.84 8.48 -15.80
C ALA A 84 8.41 9.03 -15.94
N PRO A 85 7.52 8.81 -14.95
CA PRO A 85 6.27 9.53 -14.93
C PRO A 85 6.58 11.03 -14.92
N PRO A 86 5.74 11.87 -15.55
CA PRO A 86 6.00 13.31 -15.64
C PRO A 86 6.29 13.89 -14.25
N SER A 87 7.13 14.92 -14.16
CA SER A 87 7.50 15.57 -12.88
C SER A 87 6.28 16.09 -12.08
N THR A 88 5.13 16.19 -12.72
CA THR A 88 3.81 16.48 -12.15
C THR A 88 3.14 15.30 -11.44
N LEU A 89 3.51 14.06 -11.77
CA LEU A 89 3.27 12.84 -10.98
C LEU A 89 4.25 12.80 -9.79
N GLY A 90 4.14 13.82 -8.94
CA GLY A 90 5.13 14.18 -7.95
C GLY A 90 5.16 13.31 -6.67
N PRO A 91 5.86 13.81 -5.62
CA PRO A 91 6.00 13.21 -4.30
C PRO A 91 4.68 12.82 -3.64
N GLU A 92 3.60 13.55 -3.92
CA GLU A 92 2.28 13.32 -3.34
C GLU A 92 1.69 11.94 -3.67
N THR A 93 1.91 11.43 -4.88
CA THR A 93 1.42 10.09 -5.27
C THR A 93 2.23 9.00 -4.58
N THR A 94 3.55 9.16 -4.50
CA THR A 94 4.44 8.23 -3.79
C THR A 94 4.15 8.24 -2.29
N GLU A 95 3.85 9.42 -1.73
CA GLU A 95 3.48 9.58 -0.33
C GLU A 95 2.10 9.00 -0.04
N ALA A 96 1.15 9.09 -0.98
CA ALA A 96 -0.14 8.42 -0.84
C ALA A 96 0.00 6.89 -0.81
N PHE A 97 0.84 6.29 -1.66
CA PHE A 97 1.17 4.86 -1.58
C PHE A 97 1.83 4.50 -0.25
N ARG A 98 2.79 5.32 0.21
CA ARG A 98 3.47 5.12 1.49
C ARG A 98 2.49 5.18 2.67
N SER A 99 1.64 6.20 2.70
CA SER A 99 0.64 6.42 3.74
C SER A 99 -0.38 5.27 3.79
N ALA A 100 -0.86 4.81 2.62
CA ALA A 100 -1.74 3.65 2.55
C ALA A 100 -1.06 2.36 3.08
N ALA A 101 0.17 2.07 2.65
CA ALA A 101 0.91 0.91 3.12
C ALA A 101 1.22 0.98 4.63
N ASN A 102 1.58 2.16 5.15
CA ASN A 102 1.85 2.36 6.58
C ASN A 102 0.59 2.22 7.44
N GLY A 103 -0.55 2.74 6.98
CA GLY A 103 -1.83 2.55 7.66
C GLY A 103 -2.20 1.07 7.76
N LEU A 104 -2.08 0.33 6.66
CA LEU A 104 -2.31 -1.12 6.66
C LEU A 104 -1.34 -1.87 7.58
N ARG A 105 -0.06 -1.50 7.63
CA ARG A 105 0.89 -2.13 8.59
C ARG A 105 0.50 -1.89 10.04
N ALA A 106 0.14 -0.66 10.38
CA ALA A 106 -0.20 -0.29 11.75
C ALA A 106 -1.43 -1.07 12.23
N VAL A 107 -2.48 -1.10 11.42
CA VAL A 107 -3.71 -1.81 11.77
C VAL A 107 -3.53 -3.33 11.74
N LEU A 108 -2.71 -3.86 10.82
CA LEU A 108 -2.36 -5.28 10.81
C LEU A 108 -1.60 -5.69 12.08
N ALA A 109 -0.71 -4.84 12.59
CA ALA A 109 -0.01 -5.11 13.85
C ALA A 109 -0.96 -5.20 15.05
N VAL A 110 -2.00 -4.36 15.09
CA VAL A 110 -3.08 -4.43 16.08
C VAL A 110 -3.84 -5.74 15.93
N LEU A 111 -4.31 -6.04 14.72
CA LEU A 111 -5.16 -7.19 14.47
C LEU A 111 -4.43 -8.52 14.71
N ARG A 112 -3.14 -8.63 14.35
CA ARG A 112 -2.28 -9.79 14.68
C ARG A 112 -2.16 -10.01 16.19
N ARG A 113 -2.02 -8.93 16.97
CA ARG A 113 -1.92 -9.03 18.43
C ARG A 113 -3.22 -9.58 19.02
N GLU A 114 -4.37 -9.09 18.57
CA GLU A 114 -5.65 -9.58 19.07
C GLU A 114 -5.99 -10.98 18.56
N ALA A 115 -5.74 -11.27 17.28
CA ALA A 115 -5.92 -12.61 16.71
C ALA A 115 -5.12 -13.68 17.46
N ARG A 116 -3.86 -13.38 17.84
CA ARG A 116 -3.04 -14.29 18.67
C ARG A 116 -3.67 -14.60 20.02
N ARG A 117 -4.30 -13.62 20.69
CA ARG A 117 -5.02 -13.86 21.96
C ARG A 117 -6.21 -14.80 21.78
N LEU A 118 -6.77 -14.84 20.59
CA LEU A 118 -7.89 -15.70 20.21
C LEU A 118 -7.44 -17.04 19.60
N GLY A 119 -6.13 -17.35 19.57
CA GLY A 119 -5.61 -18.55 18.91
C GLY A 119 -5.79 -18.55 17.38
N CYS A 120 -6.06 -17.40 16.77
CA CYS A 120 -6.13 -17.23 15.32
C CYS A 120 -4.76 -16.82 14.79
N GLU A 121 -4.14 -17.68 14.00
CA GLU A 121 -2.86 -17.39 13.38
C GLU A 121 -3.00 -16.60 12.08
N SER A 122 -2.06 -15.69 11.87
CA SER A 122 -1.79 -15.15 10.54
C SER A 122 -1.09 -16.19 9.67
N TRP A 123 -1.37 -16.17 8.37
CA TRP A 123 -0.65 -16.96 7.37
C TRP A 123 0.78 -16.48 7.07
N THR A 124 1.17 -15.29 7.52
CA THR A 124 2.55 -14.83 7.53
C THR A 124 3.12 -15.12 8.92
N ARG A 125 4.10 -16.03 8.98
CA ARG A 125 4.79 -16.41 10.21
C ARG A 125 5.71 -15.31 10.71
#